data_AF-A0A838KEZ2-F1
#
_entry.id   AF-A0A838KEZ2-F1
#
_cell.length_a   1.000
_cell.length_b   1.000
_cell.length_c   1.000
_cell.angle_alpha   90.00
_cell.angle_beta   90.00
_cell.angle_gamma   90.00
#
_symmetry.space_group_name_H-M   'P 1'
#
loop_
_entity.id
_entity.type
_entity.pdbx_description
1 polymer ?
#
loop_
_entity_poly.entity_id
_entity_poly.type
_entity_poly.pdbx_seq_one_letter_code
_entity_poly.pdbx_strand_id
1 'polypeptide(L)'
;PLTYRDERAGEALREAVRRSLAKTRKQCRKVDPAVDEVPAGLPELVDRLRAAAAAAGSVGSSKAVEVGTAADDLASLIGAYRRTLLLREALRLLAVQAHAANGNGFTFGRLHAQQERAGRVALRDLRKAGKALRQTPVGWLD
;
A
#
# COMPACT_ATOMS: atom_id res chain seq x y z
N PRO A 1 32.32 -5.70 17.34
CA PRO A 1 31.42 -6.60 18.11
C PRO A 1 30.17 -5.83 18.55
N LEU A 2 28.97 -6.28 18.15
CA LEU A 2 27.70 -5.72 18.61
C LEU A 2 27.54 -6.04 20.10
N THR A 3 26.98 -5.11 20.88
CA THR A 3 26.78 -5.33 22.31
C THR A 3 25.61 -6.29 22.54
N TYR A 4 25.55 -6.99 23.68
CA TYR A 4 24.42 -7.86 24.06
C TYR A 4 23.04 -7.17 23.96
N ARG A 5 22.99 -5.85 24.12
CA ARG A 5 21.76 -5.05 23.93
C ARG A 5 21.38 -4.91 22.45
N ASP A 6 22.35 -4.83 21.55
CA ASP A 6 22.12 -4.75 20.11
C ASP A 6 21.60 -6.08 19.54
N GLU A 7 22.05 -7.22 20.09
CA GLU A 7 21.56 -8.55 19.71
C GLU A 7 20.07 -8.74 20.07
N ARG A 8 19.68 -8.38 21.30
CA ARG A 8 18.26 -8.42 21.72
C ARG A 8 17.39 -7.42 20.95
N ALA A 9 17.92 -6.25 20.63
CA ALA A 9 17.23 -5.28 19.78
C ALA A 9 17.01 -5.85 18.37
N GLY A 10 18.01 -6.50 17.79
CA GLY A 10 17.90 -7.16 16.49
C GLY A 10 16.86 -8.28 16.45
N GLU A 11 16.75 -9.11 17.50
CA GLU A 11 15.72 -10.16 17.58
C GLU A 11 14.30 -9.58 17.67
N ALA A 12 14.09 -8.59 18.55
CA ALA A 12 12.78 -7.93 18.69
C ALA A 12 12.33 -7.24 17.40
N LEU A 13 13.26 -6.59 16.68
CA LEU A 13 13.00 -5.93 15.40
C LEU A 13 12.65 -6.93 14.30
N ARG A 14 13.38 -8.05 14.20
CA ARG A 14 13.08 -9.13 13.24
C ARG A 14 11.70 -9.71 13.49
N GLU A 15 11.34 -9.92 14.74
CA GLU A 15 10.01 -10.39 15.11
C GLU A 15 8.91 -9.38 14.80
N ALA A 16 9.16 -8.07 15.00
CA ALA A 16 8.24 -7.01 14.59
C ALA A 16 8.01 -7.00 13.06
N VAL A 17 9.06 -7.21 12.26
CA VAL A 17 8.97 -7.37 10.80
C VAL A 17 8.14 -8.61 10.45
N ARG A 18 8.43 -9.79 11.04
CA ARG A 18 7.69 -11.04 10.79
C ARG A 18 6.19 -10.86 11.03
N ARG A 19 5.80 -10.33 12.20
CA ARG A 19 4.39 -10.13 12.57
C ARG A 19 3.68 -9.16 11.63
N SER A 20 4.33 -8.04 11.31
CA SER A 20 3.76 -7.02 10.42
C SER A 20 3.63 -7.54 8.99
N LEU A 21 4.62 -8.29 8.51
CA LEU A 21 4.63 -8.93 7.20
C LEU A 21 3.52 -9.98 7.09
N ALA A 22 3.35 -10.84 8.10
CA ALA A 22 2.31 -11.86 8.12
C ALA A 22 0.90 -11.25 8.04
N LYS A 23 0.64 -10.19 8.83
CA LYS A 23 -0.64 -9.46 8.80
C LYS A 23 -0.88 -8.76 7.46
N THR A 24 0.14 -8.09 6.93
CA THR A 24 0.06 -7.41 5.62
C THR A 24 -0.25 -8.40 4.51
N ARG A 25 0.48 -9.53 4.45
CA ARG A 25 0.22 -10.62 3.49
C ARG A 25 -1.21 -11.16 3.58
N LYS A 26 -1.74 -11.32 4.79
CA LYS A 26 -3.11 -11.78 5.00
C LYS A 26 -4.12 -10.79 4.40
N GLN A 27 -3.93 -9.49 4.58
CA GLN A 27 -4.83 -8.48 4.02
C GLN A 27 -4.65 -8.29 2.52
N CYS A 28 -3.43 -8.36 1.98
CA CYS A 28 -3.19 -8.32 0.54
C CYS A 28 -3.97 -9.42 -0.23
N ARG A 29 -4.26 -10.57 0.41
CA ARG A 29 -5.09 -11.64 -0.20
C ARG A 29 -6.53 -11.19 -0.47
N LYS A 30 -7.03 -10.21 0.28
CA LYS A 30 -8.39 -9.71 0.16
C LYS A 30 -8.52 -8.60 -0.86
N VAL A 31 -7.41 -8.15 -1.46
CA VAL A 31 -7.46 -7.14 -2.52
C VAL A 31 -8.14 -7.77 -3.75
N ASP A 32 -9.36 -7.31 -4.02
CA ASP A 32 -10.10 -7.65 -5.21
C ASP A 32 -10.30 -6.39 -6.08
N PRO A 33 -9.63 -6.30 -7.24
CA PRO A 33 -9.82 -5.19 -8.16
C PRO A 33 -11.24 -5.05 -8.71
N ALA A 34 -12.10 -6.06 -8.53
CA ALA A 34 -13.52 -5.99 -8.89
C ALA A 34 -14.36 -5.19 -7.87
N VAL A 35 -13.94 -5.13 -6.61
CA VAL A 35 -14.69 -4.48 -5.50
C VAL A 35 -14.44 -2.97 -5.43
N ASP A 36 -13.52 -2.43 -6.25
CA ASP A 36 -13.11 -1.02 -6.26
C ASP A 36 -12.89 -0.47 -4.84
N GLU A 37 -12.14 -1.24 -4.04
CA GLU A 37 -11.85 -0.92 -2.64
C GLU A 37 -10.49 -1.51 -2.23
N VAL A 38 -9.79 -0.80 -1.33
CA VAL A 38 -8.64 -1.34 -0.60
C VAL A 38 -9.15 -1.94 0.72
N PRO A 39 -8.80 -3.19 1.07
CA PRO A 39 -9.23 -3.80 2.33
C PRO A 39 -8.96 -2.91 3.55
N ALA A 40 -9.96 -2.76 4.41
CA ALA A 40 -9.86 -1.99 5.64
C ALA A 40 -8.64 -2.43 6.49
N GLY A 41 -7.88 -1.46 6.98
CA GLY A 41 -6.69 -1.71 7.80
C GLY A 41 -5.42 -2.06 7.01
N LEU A 42 -5.49 -2.31 5.70
CA LEU A 42 -4.30 -2.60 4.89
C LEU A 42 -3.31 -1.41 4.86
N PRO A 43 -3.74 -0.15 4.68
CA PRO A 43 -2.81 1.00 4.70
C PRO A 43 -1.98 1.07 5.98
N GLU A 44 -2.63 0.95 7.15
CA GLU A 44 -1.99 1.04 8.46
C GLU A 44 -1.03 -0.13 8.70
N LEU A 45 -1.35 -1.32 8.16
CA LEU A 45 -0.46 -2.48 8.25
C LEU A 45 0.78 -2.32 7.37
N VAL A 46 0.62 -1.75 6.17
CA VAL A 46 1.74 -1.45 5.28
C VAL A 46 2.68 -0.43 5.93
N ASP A 47 2.15 0.64 6.53
CA ASP A 47 2.98 1.63 7.23
C ASP A 47 3.70 1.04 8.44
N ARG A 48 3.05 0.17 9.22
CA ARG A 48 3.71 -0.57 10.30
C ARG A 48 4.83 -1.48 9.78
N LEU A 49 4.63 -2.14 8.65
CA LEU A 49 5.65 -2.97 8.02
C LEU A 49 6.85 -2.12 7.58
N ARG A 50 6.61 -0.96 6.96
CA ARG A 50 7.66 0.00 6.57
C ARG A 50 8.48 0.46 7.76
N ALA A 51 7.81 0.86 8.85
CA ALA A 51 8.47 1.31 10.06
C ALA A 51 9.32 0.19 10.70
N ALA A 52 8.77 -1.02 10.81
CA ALA A 52 9.50 -2.18 11.34
C ALA A 52 10.70 -2.55 10.46
N ALA A 53 10.53 -2.54 9.14
CA ALA A 53 11.58 -2.83 8.17
C ALA A 53 12.69 -1.79 8.20
N ALA A 54 12.36 -0.50 8.28
CA ALA A 54 13.34 0.58 8.40
C ALA A 54 14.15 0.47 9.69
N ALA A 55 13.50 0.17 10.83
CA ALA A 55 14.17 -0.03 12.10
C ALA A 55 15.07 -1.28 12.10
N ALA A 56 14.64 -2.39 11.49
CA ALA A 56 15.49 -3.58 11.34
C ALA A 56 16.64 -3.35 10.33
N GLY A 57 16.43 -2.53 9.30
CA GLY A 57 17.46 -2.15 8.33
C GLY A 57 18.59 -1.32 8.96
N SER A 58 18.28 -0.44 9.92
CA SER A 58 19.28 0.41 10.58
C SER A 58 20.27 -0.38 11.45
N VAL A 59 19.90 -1.59 11.90
CA VAL A 59 20.79 -2.52 12.61
C VAL A 59 21.50 -3.52 11.68
N GLY A 60 21.49 -3.27 10.37
CA GLY A 60 22.28 -4.02 9.38
C GLY A 60 21.55 -5.16 8.67
N SER A 61 20.22 -5.29 8.80
CA SER A 61 19.48 -6.32 8.07
C SER A 61 19.19 -5.91 6.63
N SER A 62 20.06 -6.29 5.68
CA SER A 62 19.88 -6.04 4.23
C SER A 62 18.53 -6.55 3.71
N LYS A 63 18.07 -7.65 4.27
CA LYS A 63 16.80 -8.26 3.91
C LYS A 63 15.59 -7.53 4.49
N ALA A 64 15.72 -6.91 5.68
CA ALA A 64 14.69 -5.99 6.16
C ALA A 64 14.55 -4.79 5.21
N VAL A 65 15.64 -4.31 4.61
CA VAL A 65 15.60 -3.26 3.59
C VAL A 65 14.78 -3.73 2.37
N GLU A 66 14.99 -4.95 1.86
CA GLU A 66 14.18 -5.51 0.77
C GLU A 66 12.68 -5.55 1.10
N VAL A 67 12.33 -5.94 2.33
CA VAL A 67 10.94 -5.92 2.81
C VAL A 67 10.39 -4.50 2.89
N GLY A 68 11.21 -3.54 3.32
CA GLY A 68 10.88 -2.12 3.37
C GLY A 68 10.55 -1.58 1.98
N THR A 69 11.40 -1.85 0.98
CA THR A 69 11.17 -1.46 -0.41
C THR A 69 9.86 -2.04 -0.95
N ALA A 70 9.59 -3.32 -0.72
CA ALA A 70 8.33 -3.93 -1.14
C ALA A 70 7.11 -3.31 -0.44
N ALA A 71 7.26 -2.85 0.81
CA ALA A 71 6.21 -2.16 1.53
C ALA A 71 6.01 -0.71 1.04
N ASP A 72 7.08 -0.02 0.62
CA ASP A 72 6.99 1.28 -0.06
C ASP A 72 6.23 1.20 -1.38
N ASP A 73 6.44 0.13 -2.16
CA ASP A 73 5.68 -0.13 -3.40
C ASP A 73 4.19 -0.29 -3.12
N LEU A 74 3.83 -1.08 -2.09
CA LEU A 74 2.45 -1.24 -1.66
C LEU A 74 1.84 0.09 -1.22
N ALA A 75 2.56 0.89 -0.42
CA ALA A 75 2.10 2.18 0.05
C ALA A 75 1.86 3.15 -1.12
N SER A 76 2.75 3.15 -2.11
CA SER A 76 2.65 3.96 -3.31
C SER A 76 1.41 3.61 -4.14
N LEU A 77 1.11 2.32 -4.31
CA LEU A 77 -0.07 1.84 -5.02
C LEU A 77 -1.38 2.14 -4.28
N ILE A 78 -1.39 1.99 -2.96
CA ILE A 78 -2.53 2.42 -2.11
C ILE A 78 -2.75 3.93 -2.26
N GLY A 79 -1.67 4.72 -2.22
CA GLY A 79 -1.73 6.16 -2.44
C GLY A 79 -2.26 6.54 -3.81
N ALA A 80 -1.82 5.83 -4.86
CA ALA A 80 -2.33 6.03 -6.23
C ALA A 80 -3.84 5.80 -6.30
N TYR A 81 -4.33 4.69 -5.74
CA TYR A 81 -5.76 4.41 -5.66
C TYR A 81 -6.53 5.51 -4.89
N ARG A 82 -6.07 5.90 -3.70
CA ARG A 82 -6.72 6.94 -2.89
C ARG A 82 -6.79 8.29 -3.60
N ARG A 83 -5.75 8.66 -4.37
CA ARG A 83 -5.79 9.87 -5.21
C ARG A 83 -6.90 9.80 -6.25
N THR A 84 -7.17 8.64 -6.85
CA THR A 84 -8.28 8.51 -7.80
C THR A 84 -9.64 8.74 -7.13
N LEU A 85 -9.84 8.29 -5.89
CA LEU A 85 -11.08 8.54 -5.14
C LEU A 85 -11.29 10.03 -4.87
N LEU A 86 -10.25 10.73 -4.41
CA LEU A 86 -10.30 12.17 -4.18
C LEU A 86 -10.61 12.93 -5.48
N LEU A 87 -9.96 12.55 -6.59
CA LEU A 87 -10.20 13.16 -7.90
C LEU A 87 -11.61 12.88 -8.42
N ARG A 88 -12.13 11.65 -8.25
CA ARG A 88 -13.50 11.29 -8.63
C ARG A 88 -14.51 12.17 -7.91
N GLU A 89 -14.37 12.34 -6.60
CA GLU A 89 -15.27 13.19 -5.84
C GLU A 89 -15.18 14.66 -6.28
N ALA A 90 -13.97 15.19 -6.49
CA ALA A 90 -13.79 16.54 -7.00
C ALA A 90 -14.43 16.74 -8.38
N LEU A 91 -14.24 15.79 -9.30
CA LEU A 91 -14.83 15.83 -10.64
C LEU A 91 -16.36 15.76 -10.61
N ARG A 92 -16.93 14.97 -9.69
CA ARG A 92 -18.37 14.90 -9.47
C ARG A 92 -18.93 16.25 -9.03
N LEU A 93 -18.27 16.91 -8.07
CA LEU A 93 -18.67 18.25 -7.60
C LEU A 93 -18.56 19.30 -8.70
N LEU A 94 -17.48 19.27 -9.49
CA LEU A 94 -17.29 20.18 -10.63
C LEU A 94 -18.34 19.95 -11.72
N ALA A 95 -18.73 18.70 -11.98
CA ALA A 95 -19.80 18.40 -12.93
C ALA A 95 -21.14 19.02 -12.50
N VAL A 96 -21.48 18.92 -11.21
CA VAL A 96 -22.70 19.53 -10.65
C VAL A 96 -22.66 21.06 -10.76
N GLN A 97 -21.52 21.68 -10.41
CA GLN A 97 -21.36 23.13 -10.53
C GLN A 97 -21.45 23.61 -11.98
N ALA A 98 -20.80 22.90 -12.91
CA ALA A 98 -20.85 23.21 -14.32
C ALA A 98 -22.29 23.14 -14.85
N HIS A 99 -23.03 22.09 -14.49
CA HIS A 99 -24.43 21.96 -14.87
C HIS A 99 -25.30 23.10 -14.32
N ALA A 100 -25.14 23.48 -13.05
CA ALA A 100 -25.86 24.59 -12.43
C ALA A 100 -25.57 25.95 -13.10
N ALA A 101 -24.38 26.12 -13.68
CA ALA A 101 -23.99 27.30 -14.44
C ALA A 101 -24.38 27.24 -15.93
N ASN A 102 -25.26 26.32 -16.34
CA ASN A 102 -25.60 26.03 -17.75
C ASN A 102 -24.39 25.63 -18.62
N GLY A 103 -23.30 25.17 -18.00
CA GLY A 103 -22.10 24.65 -18.64
C GLY A 103 -22.16 23.14 -18.89
N ASN A 104 -21.12 22.61 -19.55
CA ASN A 104 -21.07 21.21 -19.96
C ASN A 104 -20.44 20.28 -18.91
N GLY A 105 -21.26 19.48 -18.23
CA GLY A 105 -20.81 18.45 -17.27
C GLY A 105 -20.15 17.22 -17.90
N PHE A 106 -20.30 17.00 -19.22
CA PHE A 106 -19.84 15.79 -19.90
C PHE A 106 -18.32 15.56 -19.79
N THR A 107 -17.52 16.63 -19.88
CA THR A 107 -16.06 16.54 -19.78
C THR A 107 -15.64 16.00 -18.41
N PHE A 108 -16.26 16.48 -17.33
CA PHE A 108 -16.00 15.99 -15.98
C PHE A 108 -16.41 14.52 -15.83
N GLY A 109 -17.53 14.11 -16.44
CA GLY A 109 -17.93 12.70 -16.50
C GLY A 109 -16.90 11.80 -17.20
N ARG A 110 -16.33 12.26 -18.32
CA ARG A 110 -15.25 11.52 -19.02
C ARG A 110 -13.99 11.40 -18.18
N LEU A 111 -13.57 12.48 -17.51
CA LEU A 111 -12.43 12.46 -16.59
C LEU A 111 -12.69 11.54 -15.40
N HIS A 112 -13.91 11.54 -14.85
CA HIS A 112 -14.29 10.65 -13.76
C HIS A 112 -14.12 9.19 -14.18
N ALA A 113 -14.64 8.81 -15.34
CA ALA A 113 -14.48 7.46 -15.89
C ALA A 113 -13.02 7.07 -16.14
N GLN A 114 -12.13 8.03 -16.47
CA GLN A 114 -10.69 7.76 -16.55
C GLN A 114 -10.09 7.47 -15.18
N GLN A 115 -10.49 8.21 -14.14
CA GLN A 115 -10.03 7.96 -12.77
C GLN A 115 -10.53 6.62 -12.23
N GLU A 116 -11.74 6.18 -12.58
CA GLU A 116 -12.22 4.83 -12.27
C GLU A 116 -11.33 3.74 -12.88
N ARG A 117 -10.92 3.91 -14.14
CA ARG A 117 -9.99 2.98 -14.79
C ARG A 117 -8.63 3.00 -14.10
N ALA A 118 -8.11 4.17 -13.76
CA ALA A 118 -6.86 4.33 -13.05
C ALA A 118 -6.90 3.65 -11.66
N GLY A 119 -8.02 3.78 -10.93
CA GLY A 119 -8.22 3.13 -9.63
C GLY A 119 -8.17 1.60 -9.76
N ARG A 120 -8.87 1.03 -10.74
CA ARG A 120 -8.82 -0.42 -11.03
C ARG A 120 -7.44 -0.90 -11.46
N VAL A 121 -6.68 -0.09 -12.19
CA VAL A 121 -5.26 -0.40 -12.52
C VAL A 121 -4.45 -0.47 -11.23
N ALA A 122 -4.52 0.56 -10.37
CA ALA A 122 -3.81 0.59 -9.10
C ALA A 122 -4.15 -0.61 -8.20
N LEU A 123 -5.43 -1.02 -8.12
CA LEU A 123 -5.84 -2.20 -7.37
C LEU A 123 -5.30 -3.52 -7.96
N ARG A 124 -5.27 -3.65 -9.30
CA ARG A 124 -4.67 -4.82 -9.96
C ARG A 124 -3.18 -4.92 -9.66
N ASP A 125 -2.48 -3.80 -9.72
CA ASP A 125 -1.04 -3.77 -9.45
C ASP A 125 -0.76 -3.97 -7.96
N LEU A 126 -1.61 -3.43 -7.07
CA LEU A 126 -1.56 -3.73 -5.62
C LEU A 126 -1.73 -5.22 -5.34
N ARG A 127 -2.67 -5.90 -6.03
CA ARG A 127 -2.84 -7.35 -5.91
C ARG A 127 -1.62 -8.12 -6.40
N LYS A 128 -0.99 -7.70 -7.50
CA LYS A 128 0.25 -8.32 -8.01
C LYS A 128 1.41 -8.14 -7.04
N ALA A 129 1.63 -6.92 -6.55
CA ALA A 129 2.66 -6.60 -5.56
C ALA A 129 2.42 -7.40 -4.26
N GLY A 130 1.17 -7.48 -3.80
CA GLY A 130 0.78 -8.32 -2.65
C GLY A 130 1.05 -9.81 -2.86
N LYS A 131 0.91 -10.33 -4.09
CA LYS A 131 1.28 -11.71 -4.44
C LYS A 131 2.81 -11.89 -4.41
N ALA A 132 3.58 -10.96 -4.95
CA ALA A 132 5.05 -11.00 -4.92
C ALA A 132 5.57 -10.97 -3.48
N LEU A 133 5.05 -10.06 -2.65
CA LEU A 133 5.42 -9.97 -1.22
C LEU A 133 5.16 -11.28 -0.46
N ARG A 134 4.16 -12.08 -0.87
CA ARG A 134 3.87 -13.40 -0.26
C ARG A 134 4.89 -14.46 -0.63
N GLN A 135 5.49 -14.37 -1.81
CA GLN A 135 6.43 -15.35 -2.33
C GLN A 135 7.85 -15.13 -1.77
N THR A 136 8.13 -13.96 -1.19
CA THR A 136 9.39 -13.71 -0.48
C THR A 136 9.54 -14.69 0.69
N PRO A 137 10.57 -15.56 0.72
CA PRO A 137 10.76 -16.48 1.84
C PRO A 137 10.98 -15.69 3.14
N VAL A 138 10.53 -16.23 4.28
CA VAL A 138 10.66 -15.60 5.62
C VAL A 138 11.84 -16.21 6.41
N GLY A 139 12.35 -17.37 5.98
CA GLY A 139 13.36 -18.17 6.67
C GLY A 139 14.77 -17.57 6.74
N TRP A 140 14.93 -16.27 6.48
CA TRP A 140 16.18 -15.52 6.69
C TRP A 140 16.08 -14.51 7.83
N LEU A 141 14.88 -14.33 8.42
CA LEU A 141 14.70 -13.52 9.62
C LEU A 141 15.15 -14.27 10.89
N ASP A 142 15.51 -15.55 10.75
CA ASP A 142 16.12 -16.40 11.79
C ASP A 142 17.57 -15.96 12.04
#